data_AF-A0A5B9MEV9-F1
#
_entry.id   AF-A0A5B9MEV9-F1
#
_cell.length_a   1.000
_cell.length_b   1.000
_cell.length_c   1.000
_cell.angle_alpha   90.00
_cell.angle_beta   90.00
_cell.angle_gamma   90.00
#
_symmetry.space_group_name_H-M   'P 1'
#
loop_
_entity.id
_entity.type
_entity.pdbx_description
1 polymer ?
#
loop_
_entity_poly.entity_id
_entity_poly.type
_entity_poly.pdbx_seq_one_letter_code
_entity_poly.pdbx_strand_id
1 'polypeptide(L)'
;MNLSRSGRIACCLAALVWSAVTCRCEDTQPASGDSDTLPPAVAKAPAVTVRGDLYRSRQAFSATGTGRVAFIGGSITEMDGYRPMVMESLAARFPETEFEFTNAGISSTCSHTGAFRLPTDVLSAKPNLLFVEFAVNDDQDAGHSHDDAVRGMEGIIRAARTSLPDVDIVITHFVNPSMLQTVQEGELPTSIRAHETVAEHYDISTCNVAMELAQRIAAGKTTWAIYGGTHPKPAGNRIAADLIEDVFRQTKFSSADAKSGNRRRDLSRRLPPPIDPSSFDRGRFLARDAITMGPGWSYVEPSWKDIAGSFRERFAGRPLTVATVPGAELEVAFSGTAIGLFVLAGPDAGVVEFSIDDGDWQAAELFHGFSKGLHYPRTVVLKSALDDGPHRLKLRVSKKKNEASQGNAVRVLEFVAS
;
A
#
# COMPACT_ATOMS: atom_id res chain seq x y z
N MET A 1 48.23 53.96 -40.25
CA MET A 1 47.48 54.82 -39.31
C MET A 1 46.50 53.96 -38.54
N ASN A 2 46.78 53.78 -37.25
CA ASN A 2 45.84 53.61 -36.11
C ASN A 2 44.55 52.78 -36.27
N LEU A 3 44.48 51.67 -35.51
CA LEU A 3 43.52 51.37 -34.41
C LEU A 3 42.40 50.42 -34.93
N SER A 4 41.88 49.40 -34.23
CA SER A 4 41.98 48.98 -32.83
C SER A 4 41.41 47.56 -32.64
N ARG A 5 41.86 46.90 -31.56
CA ARG A 5 41.14 45.94 -30.71
C ARG A 5 40.90 44.49 -31.18
N SER A 6 41.87 43.67 -30.77
CA SER A 6 41.74 42.27 -30.39
C SER A 6 40.84 42.09 -29.15
N GLY A 7 39.80 41.26 -29.28
CA GLY A 7 38.95 40.80 -28.18
C GLY A 7 39.21 39.32 -27.88
N ARG A 8 39.55 39.03 -26.63
CA ARG A 8 39.84 37.69 -26.09
C ARG A 8 38.55 36.86 -26.02
N ILE A 9 38.62 35.61 -26.48
CA ILE A 9 37.61 34.58 -26.20
C ILE A 9 37.86 34.10 -24.76
N ALA A 10 36.93 34.43 -23.85
CA ALA A 10 36.87 33.88 -22.51
C ALA A 10 35.82 32.75 -22.50
N CYS A 11 36.26 31.52 -22.28
CA CYS A 11 35.40 30.40 -21.91
C CYS A 11 34.71 30.74 -20.58
N CYS A 12 33.41 31.01 -20.62
CA CYS A 12 32.56 31.00 -19.42
C CYS A 12 31.97 29.59 -19.27
N LEU A 13 32.45 28.85 -18.26
CA LEU A 13 31.70 27.75 -17.68
C LEU A 13 30.42 28.32 -17.09
N ALA A 14 29.28 28.00 -17.68
CA ALA A 14 27.99 28.19 -17.03
C ALA A 14 27.78 27.03 -16.03
N ALA A 15 27.93 27.32 -14.75
CA ALA A 15 27.49 26.44 -13.68
C ALA A 15 25.96 26.33 -13.73
N LEU A 16 25.44 25.15 -14.06
CA LEU A 16 24.02 24.82 -13.86
C LEU A 16 23.75 24.76 -12.36
N VAL A 17 23.08 25.77 -11.84
CA VAL A 17 22.49 25.75 -10.49
C VAL A 17 21.21 24.93 -10.57
N TRP A 18 21.26 23.68 -10.10
CA TRP A 18 20.07 22.90 -9.78
C TRP A 18 19.35 23.61 -8.63
N SER A 19 18.27 24.33 -8.94
CA SER A 19 17.35 24.82 -7.93
C SER A 19 16.51 23.63 -7.47
N ALA A 20 16.91 22.99 -6.38
CA ALA A 20 16.05 22.07 -5.64
C ALA A 20 14.83 22.86 -5.16
N VAL A 21 13.70 22.69 -5.83
CA VAL A 21 12.40 23.12 -5.31
C VAL A 21 12.09 22.22 -4.12
N THR A 22 12.53 22.65 -2.95
CA THR A 22 12.05 22.10 -1.68
C THR A 22 10.62 22.59 -1.53
N CYS A 23 9.68 21.67 -1.72
CA CYS A 23 8.31 21.87 -1.28
C CYS A 23 8.37 22.00 0.25
N ARG A 24 8.32 23.23 0.77
CA ARG A 24 8.08 23.46 2.19
C ARG A 24 6.64 23.08 2.46
N CYS A 25 6.42 21.81 2.80
CA CYS A 25 5.38 21.50 3.76
C CYS A 25 5.81 22.21 5.05
N GLU A 26 5.02 23.18 5.52
CA GLU A 26 5.19 23.66 6.87
C GLU A 26 4.98 22.45 7.80
N ASP A 27 6.10 21.95 8.35
CA ASP A 27 6.11 21.06 9.51
C ASP A 27 5.46 21.83 10.67
N THR A 28 4.14 21.83 10.69
CA THR A 28 3.38 22.17 11.89
C THR A 28 3.68 21.05 12.88
N GLN A 29 4.61 21.33 13.80
CA GLN A 29 4.73 20.53 15.01
C GLN A 29 3.33 20.44 15.63
N PRO A 30 2.82 19.25 15.95
CA PRO A 30 1.63 19.17 16.77
C PRO A 30 1.91 19.97 18.05
N ALA A 31 1.02 20.91 18.36
CA ALA A 31 1.10 21.72 19.55
C ALA A 31 1.34 20.79 20.74
N SER A 32 2.32 21.13 21.59
CA SER A 32 2.52 20.48 22.88
C SER A 32 1.28 20.77 23.73
N GLY A 33 0.27 19.92 23.59
CA GLY A 33 -0.91 19.94 24.43
C GLY A 33 -0.51 19.54 25.85
N ASP A 34 -0.83 20.42 26.81
CA ASP A 34 -0.67 20.23 28.24
C ASP A 34 -1.56 19.09 28.78
N SER A 35 -1.21 17.84 28.45
CA SER A 35 -1.56 16.69 29.27
C SER A 35 -0.38 15.74 29.32
N ASP A 36 0.49 15.90 30.32
CA ASP A 36 1.69 15.07 30.58
C ASP A 36 1.40 13.56 30.81
N THR A 37 0.15 13.12 30.66
CA THR A 37 -0.25 11.73 30.84
C THR A 37 -1.16 11.27 29.71
N LEU A 38 -0.72 10.26 28.95
CA LEU A 38 -1.57 9.56 27.98
C LEU A 38 -2.85 9.04 28.65
N PRO A 39 -3.97 9.01 27.92
CA PRO A 39 -5.19 8.37 28.39
C PRO A 39 -4.92 6.93 28.85
N PRO A 40 -5.49 6.44 29.96
CA PRO A 40 -5.22 5.10 30.49
C PRO A 40 -5.46 3.97 29.50
N ALA A 41 -6.42 4.14 28.58
CA ALA A 41 -6.72 3.20 27.50
C ALA A 41 -5.52 3.01 26.56
N VAL A 42 -4.76 4.07 26.30
CA VAL A 42 -3.56 4.06 25.45
C VAL A 42 -2.34 3.65 26.25
N ALA A 43 -2.18 4.19 27.46
CA ALA A 43 -1.02 3.91 28.31
C ALA A 43 -0.87 2.43 28.73
N LYS A 44 -1.97 1.67 28.73
CA LYS A 44 -1.99 0.25 29.14
C LYS A 44 -2.32 -0.72 27.99
N ALA A 45 -2.72 -0.23 26.83
CA ALA A 45 -3.03 -1.10 25.70
C ALA A 45 -1.76 -1.79 25.20
N PRO A 46 -1.80 -3.09 24.90
CA PRO A 46 -0.68 -3.77 24.30
C PRO A 46 -0.45 -3.27 22.86
N ALA A 47 0.79 -2.94 22.52
CA ALA A 47 1.17 -2.64 21.14
C ALA A 47 1.28 -3.91 20.26
N VAL A 48 1.27 -5.10 20.86
CA VAL A 48 1.25 -6.39 20.15
C VAL A 48 0.04 -7.19 20.59
N THR A 49 -0.78 -7.64 19.64
CA THR A 49 -1.87 -8.58 19.90
C THR A 49 -1.61 -9.88 19.15
N VAL A 50 -1.27 -10.95 19.87
CA VAL A 50 -1.02 -12.28 19.27
C VAL A 50 -2.33 -13.05 19.18
N ARG A 51 -2.78 -13.32 17.95
CA ARG A 51 -3.97 -14.14 17.64
C ARG A 51 -3.61 -15.39 16.83
N GLY A 52 -2.67 -15.24 15.89
CA GLY A 52 -2.06 -16.33 15.13
C GLY A 52 -0.78 -16.85 15.80
N ASP A 53 -0.47 -18.14 15.63
CA ASP A 53 0.63 -18.82 16.31
C ASP A 53 1.88 -19.03 15.43
N LEU A 54 1.84 -18.60 14.17
CA LEU A 54 2.92 -18.76 13.18
C LEU A 54 3.38 -20.22 13.02
N TYR A 55 2.54 -21.19 13.38
CA TYR A 55 2.94 -22.59 13.48
C TYR A 55 3.31 -23.17 12.11
N ARG A 56 2.55 -22.82 11.07
CA ARG A 56 2.71 -23.39 9.72
C ARG A 56 4.02 -22.95 9.08
N SER A 57 4.36 -21.68 9.20
CA SER A 57 5.63 -21.12 8.74
C SER A 57 6.79 -21.74 9.50
N ARG A 58 6.68 -21.85 10.83
CA ARG A 58 7.73 -22.48 11.65
C ARG A 58 7.98 -23.92 11.23
N GLN A 59 6.90 -24.66 10.99
CA GLN A 59 6.95 -26.04 10.51
C GLN A 59 7.58 -26.11 9.11
N ALA A 60 7.15 -25.27 8.18
CA ALA A 60 7.68 -25.23 6.82
C ALA A 60 9.19 -24.95 6.81
N PHE A 61 9.64 -23.92 7.54
CA PHE A 61 11.04 -23.52 7.61
C PHE A 61 11.91 -24.63 8.19
N SER A 62 11.47 -25.25 9.29
CA SER A 62 12.24 -26.26 10.00
C SER A 62 12.22 -27.63 9.32
N ALA A 63 11.12 -28.01 8.68
CA ALA A 63 10.96 -29.34 8.09
C ALA A 63 11.53 -29.43 6.66
N THR A 64 11.47 -28.35 5.90
CA THR A 64 11.93 -28.34 4.50
C THR A 64 13.34 -27.78 4.34
N GLY A 65 13.84 -27.01 5.32
CA GLY A 65 15.08 -26.23 5.16
C GLY A 65 14.94 -25.05 4.21
N THR A 66 13.72 -24.70 3.79
CA THR A 66 13.43 -23.54 2.92
C THR A 66 12.32 -22.68 3.52
N GLY A 67 12.41 -21.36 3.34
CA GLY A 67 11.42 -20.42 3.85
C GLY A 67 11.10 -19.33 2.84
N ARG A 68 9.84 -19.24 2.42
CA ARG A 68 9.38 -18.18 1.52
C ARG A 68 8.62 -17.13 2.31
N VAL A 69 9.06 -15.89 2.22
CA VAL A 69 8.52 -14.79 3.02
C VAL A 69 8.24 -13.61 2.11
N ALA A 70 7.01 -13.08 2.18
CA ALA A 70 6.62 -11.92 1.40
C ALA A 70 6.26 -10.75 2.30
N PHE A 71 6.53 -9.54 1.82
CA PHE A 71 6.15 -8.28 2.45
C PHE A 71 5.33 -7.47 1.45
N ILE A 72 4.06 -7.19 1.78
CA ILE A 72 3.19 -6.37 0.94
C ILE A 72 2.77 -5.11 1.70
N GLY A 73 2.91 -3.96 1.04
CA GLY A 73 2.52 -2.68 1.64
C GLY A 73 2.82 -1.49 0.76
N GLY A 74 2.86 -0.31 1.39
CA GLY A 74 3.17 0.96 0.77
C GLY A 74 4.67 1.24 0.64
N SER A 75 5.03 2.51 0.77
CA SER A 75 6.42 3.00 0.67
C SER A 75 7.30 2.53 1.82
N ILE A 76 6.73 2.34 3.01
CA ILE A 76 7.44 1.84 4.20
C ILE A 76 7.88 0.39 3.99
N THR A 77 7.04 -0.42 3.34
CA THR A 77 7.42 -1.76 2.91
C THR A 77 8.37 -1.75 1.72
N GLU A 78 8.27 -0.82 0.78
CA GLU A 78 9.14 -0.76 -0.40
C GLU A 78 10.61 -0.49 0.00
N MET A 79 10.84 0.44 0.93
CA MET A 79 12.18 0.85 1.39
C MET A 79 12.96 -0.23 2.14
N ASP A 80 14.27 -0.04 2.24
CA ASP A 80 15.14 -0.81 3.13
C ASP A 80 15.06 -0.27 4.57
N GLY A 81 13.94 -0.60 5.22
CA GLY A 81 13.59 -0.20 6.58
C GLY A 81 13.46 -1.38 7.53
N TYR A 82 12.25 -1.58 8.06
CA TYR A 82 11.95 -2.68 8.98
C TYR A 82 12.11 -4.05 8.31
N ARG A 83 11.81 -4.16 7.01
CA ARG A 83 11.85 -5.42 6.25
C ARG A 83 13.23 -6.11 6.34
N PRO A 84 14.37 -5.48 5.97
CA PRO A 84 15.69 -6.08 6.17
C PRO A 84 15.97 -6.52 7.62
N MET A 85 15.54 -5.76 8.63
CA MET A 85 15.73 -6.13 10.04
C MET A 85 14.96 -7.41 10.41
N VAL A 86 13.75 -7.57 9.86
CA VAL A 86 12.95 -8.80 10.04
C VAL A 86 13.57 -9.96 9.26
N MET A 87 14.09 -9.73 8.06
CA MET A 87 14.81 -10.76 7.28
C MET A 87 16.02 -11.31 8.04
N GLU A 88 16.83 -10.41 8.63
CA GLU A 88 17.98 -10.78 9.48
C GLU A 88 17.54 -11.59 10.71
N SER A 89 16.46 -11.17 11.37
CA SER A 89 15.86 -11.91 12.49
C SER A 89 15.47 -13.33 12.10
N LEU A 90 14.78 -13.48 10.97
CA LEU A 90 14.34 -14.79 10.47
C LEU A 90 15.53 -15.70 10.19
N ALA A 91 16.58 -15.19 9.53
CA ALA A 91 17.81 -15.94 9.29
C ALA A 91 18.50 -16.36 10.60
N ALA A 92 18.52 -15.49 11.62
CA ALA A 92 19.09 -15.82 12.92
C ALA A 92 18.27 -16.88 13.69
N ARG A 93 16.94 -16.88 13.56
CA ARG A 93 16.02 -17.82 14.23
C ARG A 93 15.99 -19.21 13.58
N PHE A 94 16.28 -19.27 12.29
CA PHE A 94 16.30 -20.49 11.48
C PHE A 94 17.60 -20.57 10.68
N PRO A 95 18.75 -20.81 11.34
CA PRO A 95 20.07 -20.74 10.69
C PRO A 95 20.28 -21.82 9.61
N GLU A 96 19.51 -22.90 9.64
CA GLU A 96 19.54 -24.00 8.67
C GLU A 96 18.50 -23.84 7.54
N THR A 97 17.79 -22.71 7.49
CA THR A 97 16.75 -22.44 6.49
C THR A 97 17.28 -21.48 5.42
N GLU A 98 17.21 -21.90 4.16
CA GLU A 98 17.43 -21.02 3.01
C GLU A 98 16.18 -20.17 2.76
N PHE A 99 16.31 -18.84 2.82
CA PHE A 99 15.19 -17.93 2.66
C PHE A 99 15.10 -17.30 1.28
N GLU A 100 13.88 -17.30 0.73
CA GLU A 100 13.48 -16.49 -0.42
C GLU A 100 12.57 -15.36 0.07
N PHE A 101 12.98 -14.12 -0.18
CA PHE A 101 12.26 -12.93 0.27
C PHE A 101 11.64 -12.17 -0.92
N THR A 102 10.33 -11.95 -0.86
CA THR A 102 9.60 -11.14 -1.84
C THR A 102 9.29 -9.76 -1.27
N ASN A 103 9.86 -8.72 -1.89
CA ASN A 103 9.45 -7.34 -1.66
C ASN A 103 8.30 -6.98 -2.61
N ALA A 104 7.08 -6.97 -2.09
CA ALA A 104 5.88 -6.50 -2.77
C ALA A 104 5.43 -5.13 -2.25
N GLY A 105 6.35 -4.25 -1.82
CA GLY A 105 6.03 -2.87 -1.46
C GLY A 105 5.86 -1.98 -2.69
N ILE A 106 4.81 -1.16 -2.72
CA ILE A 106 4.61 -0.11 -3.75
C ILE A 106 4.20 1.19 -3.10
N SER A 107 5.09 2.19 -3.18
CA SER A 107 4.85 3.52 -2.65
C SER A 107 3.53 4.11 -3.12
N SER A 108 2.84 4.77 -2.18
CA SER A 108 1.56 5.47 -2.39
C SER A 108 0.34 4.58 -2.68
N THR A 109 0.47 3.26 -2.55
CA THR A 109 -0.65 2.35 -2.80
C THR A 109 -1.32 1.92 -1.49
N CYS A 110 -2.65 1.89 -1.50
CA CYS A 110 -3.50 1.47 -0.38
C CYS A 110 -3.87 -0.03 -0.44
N SER A 111 -4.60 -0.51 0.57
CA SER A 111 -5.05 -1.90 0.70
C SER A 111 -5.92 -2.36 -0.48
N HIS A 112 -6.70 -1.47 -1.10
CA HIS A 112 -7.45 -1.79 -2.33
C HIS A 112 -6.49 -2.22 -3.44
N THR A 113 -5.45 -1.40 -3.69
CA THR A 113 -4.43 -1.71 -4.69
C THR A 113 -3.67 -2.99 -4.32
N GLY A 114 -3.37 -3.17 -3.03
CA GLY A 114 -2.79 -4.39 -2.48
C GLY A 114 -3.61 -5.65 -2.80
N ALA A 115 -4.93 -5.60 -2.60
CA ALA A 115 -5.83 -6.72 -2.89
C ALA A 115 -5.82 -7.09 -4.38
N PHE A 116 -5.94 -6.10 -5.28
CA PHE A 116 -5.97 -6.36 -6.73
C PHE A 116 -4.65 -6.88 -7.31
N ARG A 117 -3.51 -6.52 -6.70
CA ARG A 117 -2.17 -6.97 -7.17
C ARG A 117 -1.65 -8.19 -6.44
N LEU A 118 -2.30 -8.62 -5.36
CA LEU A 118 -1.86 -9.74 -4.53
C LEU A 118 -1.55 -11.01 -5.35
N PRO A 119 -2.38 -11.42 -6.34
CA PRO A 119 -2.07 -12.62 -7.12
C PRO A 119 -0.72 -12.56 -7.85
N THR A 120 -0.44 -11.42 -8.48
CA THR A 120 0.78 -11.19 -9.27
C THR A 120 1.99 -11.02 -8.37
N ASP A 121 1.87 -10.17 -7.35
CA ASP A 121 3.02 -9.67 -6.59
C ASP A 121 3.40 -10.56 -5.39
N VAL A 122 2.49 -11.41 -4.92
CA VAL A 122 2.67 -12.21 -3.70
C VAL A 122 2.34 -13.68 -3.91
N LEU A 123 1.12 -14.00 -4.39
CA LEU A 123 0.68 -15.41 -4.43
C LEU A 123 1.50 -16.26 -5.41
N SER A 124 2.03 -15.64 -6.46
CA SER A 124 2.96 -16.27 -7.40
C SER A 124 4.22 -16.84 -6.74
N ALA A 125 4.73 -16.19 -5.68
CA ALA A 125 5.89 -16.61 -4.92
C ALA A 125 5.57 -17.73 -3.90
N LYS A 126 4.28 -17.96 -3.58
CA LYS A 126 3.80 -18.96 -2.61
C LYS A 126 4.48 -18.83 -1.23
N PRO A 127 4.41 -17.65 -0.57
CA PRO A 127 5.02 -17.46 0.75
C PRO A 127 4.40 -18.39 1.80
N ASN A 128 5.23 -18.83 2.75
CA ASN A 128 4.76 -19.44 3.99
C ASN A 128 4.34 -18.37 5.00
N LEU A 129 5.05 -17.23 5.02
CA LEU A 129 4.80 -16.11 5.92
C LEU A 129 4.60 -14.82 5.13
N LEU A 130 3.52 -14.11 5.41
CA LEU A 130 3.17 -12.84 4.79
C LEU A 130 3.13 -11.71 5.83
N PHE A 131 3.90 -10.66 5.60
CA PHE A 131 3.79 -9.41 6.32
C PHE A 131 2.97 -8.41 5.51
N VAL A 132 1.98 -7.80 6.16
CA VAL A 132 1.07 -6.83 5.54
C VAL A 132 1.10 -5.51 6.30
N GLU A 133 1.21 -4.39 5.60
CA GLU A 133 0.97 -3.06 6.18
C GLU A 133 0.32 -2.15 5.15
N PHE A 134 -0.76 -1.47 5.53
CA PHE A 134 -1.40 -0.45 4.69
C PHE A 134 -2.09 0.67 5.50
N ALA A 135 -2.01 0.66 6.84
CA ALA A 135 -2.83 1.56 7.67
C ALA A 135 -2.59 3.04 7.37
N VAL A 136 -1.34 3.43 7.15
CA VAL A 136 -0.98 4.81 6.76
C VAL A 136 -1.47 5.14 5.35
N ASN A 137 -1.42 4.18 4.42
CA ASN A 137 -1.83 4.43 3.04
C ASN A 137 -3.37 4.51 2.93
N ASP A 138 -4.09 3.66 3.66
CA ASP A 138 -5.55 3.73 3.72
C ASP A 138 -6.01 5.06 4.33
N ASP A 139 -5.27 5.59 5.32
CA ASP A 139 -5.55 6.88 5.95
C ASP A 139 -5.14 8.09 5.08
N GLN A 140 -3.86 8.19 4.72
CA GLN A 140 -3.26 9.39 4.12
C GLN A 140 -3.36 9.42 2.59
N ASP A 141 -3.17 8.27 1.94
CA ASP A 141 -3.07 8.18 0.47
C ASP A 141 -4.45 7.99 -0.17
N ALA A 142 -5.31 7.18 0.45
CA ALA A 142 -6.64 6.90 -0.07
C ALA A 142 -7.77 7.64 0.66
N GLY A 143 -7.58 8.03 1.92
CA GLY A 143 -8.64 8.64 2.73
C GLY A 143 -9.83 7.71 2.91
N HIS A 144 -9.58 6.41 3.05
CA HIS A 144 -10.62 5.40 3.12
C HIS A 144 -11.50 5.58 4.35
N SER A 145 -12.80 5.35 4.14
CA SER A 145 -13.71 5.08 5.24
C SER A 145 -13.29 3.80 5.97
N HIS A 146 -13.86 3.58 7.16
CA HIS A 146 -13.66 2.31 7.88
C HIS A 146 -14.00 1.11 6.99
N ASP A 147 -15.16 1.14 6.32
CA ASP A 147 -15.66 0.01 5.54
C ASP A 147 -14.83 -0.23 4.27
N ASP A 148 -14.33 0.84 3.63
CA ASP A 148 -13.43 0.69 2.50
C ASP A 148 -12.08 0.07 2.92
N ALA A 149 -11.53 0.50 4.06
CA ALA A 149 -10.30 -0.10 4.60
C ALA A 149 -10.51 -1.57 5.02
N VAL A 150 -11.68 -1.91 5.59
CA VAL A 150 -12.08 -3.31 5.86
C VAL A 150 -12.12 -4.09 4.54
N ARG A 151 -12.81 -3.58 3.51
CA ARG A 151 -12.98 -4.27 2.21
C ARG A 151 -11.65 -4.62 1.55
N GLY A 152 -10.68 -3.70 1.57
CA GLY A 152 -9.35 -3.90 1.01
C GLY A 152 -8.51 -4.88 1.83
N MET A 153 -8.42 -4.66 3.14
CA MET A 153 -7.63 -5.52 4.02
C MET A 153 -8.20 -6.95 4.07
N GLU A 154 -9.52 -7.09 4.18
CA GLU A 154 -10.18 -8.40 4.12
C GLU A 154 -9.93 -9.09 2.77
N GLY A 155 -9.95 -8.35 1.66
CA GLY A 155 -9.61 -8.87 0.34
C GLY A 155 -8.21 -9.50 0.31
N ILE A 156 -7.20 -8.80 0.86
CA ILE A 156 -5.83 -9.33 0.97
C ILE A 156 -5.79 -10.63 1.79
N ILE A 157 -6.38 -10.59 2.99
CA ILE A 157 -6.30 -11.70 3.95
C ILE A 157 -7.02 -12.94 3.44
N ARG A 158 -8.25 -12.78 2.94
CA ARG A 158 -9.06 -13.88 2.41
C ARG A 158 -8.44 -14.47 1.15
N ALA A 159 -7.98 -13.64 0.22
CA ALA A 159 -7.32 -14.11 -1.00
C ALA A 159 -6.05 -14.92 -0.70
N ALA A 160 -5.23 -14.44 0.24
CA ALA A 160 -4.02 -15.12 0.70
C ALA A 160 -4.34 -16.51 1.28
N ARG A 161 -5.27 -16.60 2.24
CA ARG A 161 -5.60 -17.88 2.87
C ARG A 161 -6.44 -18.82 1.99
N THR A 162 -7.20 -18.29 1.04
CA THR A 162 -7.92 -19.12 0.06
C THR A 162 -6.92 -19.79 -0.87
N SER A 163 -5.90 -19.05 -1.31
CA SER A 163 -4.89 -19.55 -2.26
C SER A 163 -3.79 -20.37 -1.59
N LEU A 164 -3.43 -20.01 -0.37
CA LEU A 164 -2.36 -20.61 0.43
C LEU A 164 -2.90 -20.92 1.84
N PRO A 165 -3.62 -22.05 2.04
CA PRO A 165 -4.30 -22.34 3.32
C PRO A 165 -3.39 -22.38 4.56
N ASP A 166 -2.10 -22.63 4.35
CA ASP A 166 -1.09 -22.71 5.41
C ASP A 166 -0.24 -21.42 5.54
N VAL A 167 -0.59 -20.33 4.85
CA VAL A 167 0.13 -19.06 5.01
C VAL A 167 -0.16 -18.45 6.38
N ASP A 168 0.89 -18.16 7.14
CA ASP A 168 0.76 -17.31 8.33
C ASP A 168 0.88 -15.84 7.94
N ILE A 169 0.18 -14.99 8.67
CA ILE A 169 0.10 -13.56 8.36
C ILE A 169 0.35 -12.75 9.63
N VAL A 170 1.11 -11.67 9.51
CA VAL A 170 1.29 -10.63 10.53
C VAL A 170 0.97 -9.27 9.92
N ILE A 171 0.13 -8.48 10.58
CA ILE A 171 -0.18 -7.11 10.16
C ILE A 171 0.59 -6.11 11.02
N THR A 172 1.21 -5.12 10.40
CA THR A 172 1.91 -4.04 11.10
C THR A 172 1.24 -2.70 10.78
N HIS A 173 0.78 -1.98 11.80
CA HIS A 173 0.17 -0.67 11.67
C HIS A 173 1.22 0.41 11.91
N PHE A 174 1.70 1.01 10.82
CA PHE A 174 2.53 2.22 10.88
C PHE A 174 1.69 3.47 11.19
N VAL A 175 2.36 4.62 11.30
CA VAL A 175 1.78 5.85 11.81
C VAL A 175 2.25 7.07 11.03
N ASN A 176 1.33 8.01 10.77
CA ASN A 176 1.59 9.36 10.28
C ASN A 176 1.30 10.39 11.41
N PRO A 177 1.61 11.70 11.23
CA PRO A 177 1.39 12.70 12.28
C PRO A 177 -0.06 12.78 12.79
N SER A 178 -1.04 12.76 11.89
CA SER A 178 -2.47 12.82 12.24
C SER A 178 -2.89 11.60 13.05
N MET A 179 -2.49 10.40 12.60
CA MET A 179 -2.74 9.15 13.30
C MET A 179 -2.10 9.12 14.70
N LEU A 180 -0.88 9.64 14.83
CA LEU A 180 -0.20 9.72 16.13
C LEU A 180 -0.98 10.62 17.10
N GLN A 181 -1.43 11.79 16.62
CA GLN A 181 -2.25 12.69 17.41
C GLN A 181 -3.55 12.01 17.87
N THR A 182 -4.28 11.34 16.98
CA THR A 182 -5.49 10.57 17.33
C THR A 182 -5.22 9.55 18.44
N VAL A 183 -4.09 8.83 18.36
CA VAL A 183 -3.68 7.89 19.42
C VAL A 183 -3.37 8.62 20.72
N GLN A 184 -2.67 9.74 20.68
CA GLN A 184 -2.36 10.52 21.89
C GLN A 184 -3.62 11.09 22.56
N GLU A 185 -4.67 11.36 21.79
CA GLU A 185 -5.97 11.80 22.26
C GLU A 185 -6.84 10.67 22.83
N GLY A 186 -6.40 9.42 22.76
CA GLY A 186 -7.11 8.27 23.33
C GLY A 186 -7.90 7.44 22.33
N GLU A 187 -7.84 7.77 21.04
CA GLU A 187 -8.61 7.14 19.99
C GLU A 187 -7.75 6.28 19.07
N LEU A 188 -8.37 5.34 18.33
CA LEU A 188 -7.68 4.60 17.29
C LEU A 188 -7.97 5.21 15.91
N PRO A 189 -6.94 5.48 15.08
CA PRO A 189 -7.12 5.90 13.70
C PRO A 189 -8.05 4.96 12.94
N THR A 190 -8.86 5.53 12.04
CA THR A 190 -9.90 4.79 11.32
C THR A 190 -9.37 3.58 10.57
N SER A 191 -8.23 3.72 9.88
CA SER A 191 -7.59 2.62 9.15
C SER A 191 -7.08 1.51 10.09
N ILE A 192 -6.48 1.86 11.22
CA ILE A 192 -6.04 0.86 12.23
C ILE A 192 -7.25 0.11 12.79
N ARG A 193 -8.34 0.82 13.12
CA ARG A 193 -9.58 0.19 13.61
C ARG A 193 -10.18 -0.78 12.58
N ALA A 194 -10.18 -0.40 11.30
CA ALA A 194 -10.63 -1.27 10.22
C ALA A 194 -9.75 -2.52 10.08
N HIS A 195 -8.42 -2.36 10.08
CA HIS A 195 -7.50 -3.47 9.94
C HIS A 195 -7.51 -4.40 11.17
N GLU A 196 -7.70 -3.87 12.38
CA GLU A 196 -7.93 -4.68 13.59
C GLU A 196 -9.24 -5.46 13.53
N THR A 197 -10.31 -4.88 12.97
CA THR A 197 -11.59 -5.60 12.75
C THR A 197 -11.36 -6.84 11.87
N VAL A 198 -10.60 -6.70 10.79
CA VAL A 198 -10.20 -7.84 9.94
C VAL A 198 -9.29 -8.79 10.71
N ALA A 199 -8.29 -8.29 11.42
CA ALA A 199 -7.33 -9.13 12.14
C ALA A 199 -7.99 -9.98 13.23
N GLU A 200 -8.95 -9.42 13.97
CA GLU A 200 -9.74 -10.13 14.97
C GLU A 200 -10.57 -11.24 14.33
N HIS A 201 -11.29 -10.93 13.25
CA HIS A 201 -12.15 -11.89 12.56
C HIS A 201 -11.39 -13.08 11.96
N TYR A 202 -10.16 -12.85 11.50
CA TYR A 202 -9.31 -13.89 10.88
C TYR A 202 -8.23 -14.45 11.82
N ASP A 203 -8.24 -14.20 13.12
CA ASP A 203 -7.19 -14.66 14.06
C ASP A 203 -5.76 -14.27 13.60
N ILE A 204 -5.54 -13.01 13.23
CA ILE A 204 -4.24 -12.49 12.75
C ILE A 204 -3.56 -11.68 13.85
N SER A 205 -2.27 -11.97 14.05
CA SER A 205 -1.43 -11.23 14.97
C SER A 205 -1.08 -9.85 14.41
N THR A 206 -1.15 -8.82 15.24
CA THR A 206 -0.92 -7.43 14.83
C THR A 206 0.13 -6.73 15.69
N CYS A 207 0.86 -5.82 15.06
CA CYS A 207 1.84 -4.92 15.66
C CYS A 207 1.40 -3.48 15.45
N ASN A 208 1.15 -2.73 16.52
CA ASN A 208 0.66 -1.35 16.46
C ASN A 208 1.80 -0.36 16.79
N VAL A 209 2.50 0.10 15.75
CA VAL A 209 3.59 1.09 15.88
C VAL A 209 3.07 2.43 16.37
N ALA A 210 1.86 2.82 15.98
CA ALA A 210 1.24 4.08 16.44
C ALA A 210 1.09 4.10 17.97
N MET A 211 0.58 3.01 18.54
CA MET A 211 0.41 2.82 19.98
C MET A 211 1.76 2.82 20.70
N GLU A 212 2.72 2.01 20.23
CA GLU A 212 4.05 1.93 20.85
C GLU A 212 4.78 3.27 20.80
N LEU A 213 4.70 4.00 19.68
CA LEU A 213 5.34 5.29 19.53
C LEU A 213 4.74 6.32 20.47
N ALA A 214 3.40 6.40 20.58
CA ALA A 214 2.73 7.30 21.52
C ALA A 214 3.18 7.02 22.96
N GLN A 215 3.18 5.74 23.38
CA GLN A 215 3.64 5.32 24.71
C GLN A 215 5.11 5.68 24.97
N ARG A 216 6.01 5.45 24.01
CA ARG A 216 7.43 5.82 24.14
C ARG A 216 7.65 7.32 24.21
N ILE A 217 6.87 8.11 23.46
CA ILE A 217 6.93 9.58 23.51
C ILE A 217 6.50 10.09 24.90
N ALA A 218 5.36 9.62 25.40
CA ALA A 218 4.87 10.02 26.73
C ALA A 218 5.80 9.59 27.86
N ALA A 219 6.50 8.48 27.71
CA ALA A 219 7.51 8.03 28.66
C ALA A 219 8.88 8.73 28.49
N GLY A 220 9.01 9.72 27.60
CA GLY A 220 10.26 10.44 27.34
C GLY A 220 11.37 9.58 26.70
N LYS A 221 11.04 8.42 26.12
CA LYS A 221 12.01 7.46 25.55
C LYS A 221 12.37 7.76 24.09
N THR A 222 11.54 8.51 23.38
CA THR A 222 11.76 8.90 21.98
C THR A 222 10.96 10.17 21.64
N THR A 223 11.11 10.66 20.42
CA THR A 223 10.31 11.76 19.85
C THR A 223 9.93 11.43 18.41
N TRP A 224 8.97 12.17 17.85
CA TRP A 224 8.64 12.07 16.41
C TRP A 224 9.87 12.30 15.51
N ALA A 225 10.73 13.24 15.89
CA ALA A 225 11.96 13.55 15.14
C ALA A 225 12.97 12.39 15.16
N ILE A 226 13.08 11.67 16.29
CA ILE A 226 13.91 10.47 16.41
C ILE A 226 13.29 9.30 15.63
N TYR A 227 11.97 9.12 15.73
CA TYR A 227 11.22 8.14 14.93
C TYR A 227 11.46 8.35 13.42
N GLY A 228 11.41 9.60 12.97
CA GLY A 228 11.91 10.02 11.66
C GLY A 228 10.85 10.41 10.63
N GLY A 229 9.57 10.47 11.00
CA GLY A 229 8.47 10.82 10.10
C GLY A 229 7.66 9.61 9.63
N THR A 230 6.65 9.85 8.77
CA THR A 230 5.83 8.79 8.16
C THR A 230 6.66 7.71 7.46
N HIS A 231 7.78 8.11 6.85
CA HIS A 231 8.83 7.20 6.39
C HIS A 231 9.89 7.15 7.49
N PRO A 232 9.82 6.17 8.42
CA PRO A 232 10.65 6.20 9.61
C PRO A 232 12.14 6.12 9.27
N LYS A 233 12.95 6.73 10.14
CA LYS A 233 14.41 6.57 10.15
C LYS A 233 14.78 5.19 10.74
N PRO A 234 16.07 4.81 10.80
CA PRO A 234 16.46 3.52 11.38
C PRO A 234 15.89 3.25 12.78
N ALA A 235 15.81 4.27 13.64
CA ALA A 235 15.21 4.14 14.98
C ALA A 235 13.69 3.86 14.95
N GLY A 236 12.94 4.48 14.04
CA GLY A 236 11.51 4.19 13.88
C GLY A 236 11.24 2.82 13.27
N ASN A 237 12.05 2.41 12.28
CA ASN A 237 11.96 1.06 11.71
C ASN A 237 12.29 -0.02 12.75
N ARG A 238 13.23 0.26 13.66
CA ARG A 238 13.55 -0.64 14.78
C ARG A 238 12.34 -0.88 15.67
N ILE A 239 11.50 0.13 15.94
CA ILE A 239 10.27 -0.06 16.72
C ILE A 239 9.37 -1.11 16.06
N ALA A 240 9.13 -1.02 14.75
CA ALA A 240 8.32 -1.99 14.04
C ALA A 240 8.95 -3.40 14.07
N ALA A 241 10.26 -3.51 13.86
CA ALA A 241 10.98 -4.77 13.93
C ALA A 241 10.90 -5.41 15.33
N ASP A 242 11.04 -4.61 16.40
CA ASP A 242 10.96 -5.09 17.79
C ASP A 242 9.55 -5.61 18.13
N LEU A 243 8.49 -4.97 17.63
CA LEU A 243 7.12 -5.46 17.82
C LEU A 243 6.88 -6.80 17.09
N ILE A 244 7.46 -6.97 15.91
CA ILE A 244 7.42 -8.25 15.18
C ILE A 244 8.24 -9.32 15.92
N GLU A 245 9.39 -8.97 16.47
CA GLU A 245 10.18 -9.86 17.35
C GLU A 245 9.39 -10.29 18.59
N ASP A 246 8.57 -9.39 19.13
CA ASP A 246 7.68 -9.69 20.24
C ASP A 246 6.58 -10.68 19.85
N VAL A 247 6.05 -10.61 18.62
CA VAL A 247 5.18 -11.66 18.07
C VAL A 247 5.96 -12.98 18.00
N PHE A 248 7.15 -12.99 17.39
CA PHE A 248 7.98 -14.21 17.28
C PHE A 248 8.30 -14.85 18.62
N ARG A 249 8.61 -14.04 19.64
CA ARG A 249 8.88 -14.50 21.00
C ARG A 249 7.64 -15.11 21.65
N GLN A 250 6.49 -14.43 21.55
CA GLN A 250 5.23 -14.91 22.15
C GLN A 250 4.70 -16.18 21.49
N THR A 251 4.96 -16.37 20.18
CA THR A 251 4.57 -17.57 19.43
C THR A 251 5.62 -18.67 19.44
N LYS A 252 6.79 -18.45 20.07
CA LYS A 252 7.93 -19.38 20.07
C LYS A 252 8.36 -19.74 18.64
N PHE A 253 8.52 -18.70 17.82
CA PHE A 253 8.87 -18.79 16.41
C PHE A 253 10.39 -18.93 16.24
N SER A 254 10.88 -20.15 16.42
CA SER A 254 12.28 -20.51 16.21
C SER A 254 12.43 -21.99 15.85
N SER A 255 13.58 -22.33 15.26
CA SER A 255 13.98 -23.72 14.99
C SER A 255 14.17 -24.55 16.29
N ALA A 256 14.60 -23.92 17.39
CA ALA A 256 14.78 -24.59 18.69
C ALA A 256 13.44 -25.07 19.28
N ASP A 257 12.37 -24.29 19.07
CA ASP A 257 11.04 -24.59 19.58
C ASP A 257 10.28 -25.63 18.75
N ALA A 258 10.71 -25.89 17.51
CA ALA A 258 10.07 -26.84 16.60
C ALA A 258 10.11 -28.30 17.12
N LYS A 259 11.07 -28.63 18.00
CA LYS A 259 11.21 -29.97 18.61
C LYS A 259 10.26 -30.20 19.78
N SER A 260 9.65 -29.15 20.33
CA SER A 260 8.67 -29.25 21.42
C SER A 260 7.26 -29.51 20.86
N GLY A 261 7.05 -30.76 20.43
CA GLY A 261 5.78 -31.21 19.89
C GLY A 261 4.66 -31.17 20.92
N ASN A 262 3.87 -30.11 20.93
CA ASN A 262 2.49 -30.18 21.36
C ASN A 262 1.60 -29.97 20.14
N ARG A 263 0.97 -31.05 19.66
CA ARG A 263 -0.18 -30.98 18.74
C ARG A 263 -1.25 -30.16 19.43
N ARG A 264 -1.47 -28.91 19.00
CA ARG A 264 -2.72 -28.23 19.29
C ARG A 264 -3.27 -27.52 18.07
N ARG A 265 -4.56 -27.87 17.89
CA ARG A 265 -5.53 -27.41 16.93
C ARG A 265 -5.14 -27.77 15.49
N ASP A 266 -5.67 -28.91 15.06
CA ASP A 266 -5.96 -29.18 13.64
C ASP A 266 -6.84 -28.03 13.15
N LEU A 267 -6.19 -26.95 12.75
CA LEU A 267 -6.82 -25.75 12.21
C LEU A 267 -6.95 -25.99 10.71
N SER A 268 -7.77 -26.96 10.35
CA SER A 268 -8.68 -26.76 9.23
C SER A 268 -9.54 -25.53 9.58
N ARG A 269 -8.96 -24.33 9.55
CA ARG A 269 -9.71 -23.07 9.62
C ARG A 269 -10.35 -22.95 8.25
N ARG A 270 -11.51 -23.61 8.09
CA ARG A 270 -12.50 -23.10 7.14
C ARG A 270 -12.58 -21.60 7.40
N LEU A 271 -12.30 -20.81 6.37
CA LEU A 271 -12.35 -19.36 6.52
C LEU A 271 -13.72 -18.97 7.06
N PRO A 272 -13.78 -18.04 8.03
CA PRO A 272 -15.07 -17.51 8.46
C PRO A 272 -15.77 -16.86 7.25
N PRO A 273 -17.10 -16.68 7.31
CA PRO A 273 -17.81 -15.85 6.33
C PRO A 273 -17.14 -14.48 6.20
N PRO A 274 -17.15 -13.85 5.02
CA PRO A 274 -16.60 -12.50 4.88
C PRO A 274 -17.35 -11.50 5.78
N ILE A 275 -16.64 -10.50 6.29
CA ILE A 275 -17.19 -9.33 6.99
C ILE A 275 -17.95 -8.47 5.98
N ASP A 276 -17.29 -8.13 4.87
CA ASP A 276 -17.88 -7.47 3.72
C ASP A 276 -18.05 -8.49 2.58
N PRO A 277 -19.28 -8.87 2.21
CA PRO A 277 -19.54 -9.73 1.04
C PRO A 277 -18.99 -9.17 -0.28
N SER A 278 -18.68 -7.87 -0.33
CA SER A 278 -18.06 -7.17 -1.45
C SER A 278 -16.55 -6.96 -1.27
N SER A 279 -15.92 -7.71 -0.35
CA SER A 279 -14.45 -7.72 -0.19
C SER A 279 -13.73 -8.00 -1.51
N PHE A 280 -12.51 -7.50 -1.64
CA PHE A 280 -11.71 -7.70 -2.85
C PHE A 280 -10.94 -9.03 -2.84
N ASP A 281 -11.55 -10.10 -2.32
CA ASP A 281 -10.90 -11.41 -2.10
C ASP A 281 -10.65 -12.21 -3.38
N ARG A 282 -11.19 -11.75 -4.51
CA ARG A 282 -10.89 -12.25 -5.87
C ARG A 282 -10.22 -11.18 -6.76
N GLY A 283 -9.66 -10.16 -6.10
CA GLY A 283 -8.96 -9.04 -6.72
C GLY A 283 -7.86 -9.50 -7.66
N ARG A 284 -7.85 -8.96 -8.88
CA ARG A 284 -6.85 -9.23 -9.93
C ARG A 284 -6.75 -8.11 -10.95
N PHE A 285 -5.67 -8.10 -11.70
CA PHE A 285 -5.56 -7.34 -12.94
C PHE A 285 -6.27 -8.07 -14.08
N LEU A 286 -6.96 -7.33 -14.95
CA LEU A 286 -7.61 -7.87 -16.13
C LEU A 286 -6.63 -8.03 -17.28
N ALA A 287 -6.82 -9.09 -18.05
CA ALA A 287 -6.04 -9.34 -19.24
C ALA A 287 -6.32 -8.28 -20.32
N ARG A 288 -5.33 -8.05 -21.19
CA ARG A 288 -5.40 -6.97 -22.18
C ARG A 288 -6.50 -7.16 -23.23
N ASP A 289 -6.77 -8.41 -23.59
CA ASP A 289 -7.83 -8.78 -24.54
C ASP A 289 -9.24 -8.50 -24.02
N ALA A 290 -9.41 -8.27 -22.71
CA ALA A 290 -10.66 -7.81 -22.12
C ALA A 290 -10.99 -6.35 -22.49
N ILE A 291 -10.03 -5.58 -23.01
CA ILE A 291 -10.14 -4.13 -23.21
C ILE A 291 -10.27 -3.83 -24.71
N THR A 292 -11.44 -3.35 -25.12
CA THR A 292 -11.71 -2.88 -26.48
C THR A 292 -11.58 -1.37 -26.53
N MET A 293 -10.42 -0.88 -27.00
CA MET A 293 -10.16 0.55 -27.15
C MET A 293 -10.84 1.13 -28.39
N GLY A 294 -11.62 2.19 -28.23
CA GLY A 294 -12.14 2.99 -29.34
C GLY A 294 -11.15 4.05 -29.83
N PRO A 295 -11.55 4.87 -30.83
CA PRO A 295 -10.74 5.98 -31.32
C PRO A 295 -10.35 6.95 -30.19
N GLY A 296 -9.08 7.39 -30.19
CA GLY A 296 -8.53 8.30 -29.18
C GLY A 296 -7.83 7.63 -28.00
N TRP A 297 -7.88 6.30 -27.91
CA TRP A 297 -7.12 5.51 -26.94
C TRP A 297 -5.88 4.87 -27.58
N SER A 298 -4.82 4.74 -26.78
CA SER A 298 -3.58 4.08 -27.18
C SER A 298 -3.04 3.20 -26.05
N TYR A 299 -2.18 2.25 -26.41
CA TYR A 299 -1.39 1.47 -25.46
C TYR A 299 0.08 1.75 -25.67
N VAL A 300 0.59 2.70 -24.91
CA VAL A 300 1.92 3.26 -25.11
C VAL A 300 2.54 3.59 -23.77
N GLU A 301 3.87 3.58 -23.70
CA GLU A 301 4.56 4.25 -22.63
C GLU A 301 4.35 5.77 -22.81
N PRO A 302 3.85 6.50 -21.80
CA PRO A 302 3.74 7.95 -21.87
C PRO A 302 5.13 8.57 -22.06
N SER A 303 5.22 9.59 -22.90
CA SER A 303 6.43 10.41 -23.01
C SER A 303 6.61 11.25 -21.75
N TRP A 304 7.12 10.65 -20.66
CA TRP A 304 7.21 11.27 -19.34
C TRP A 304 7.97 12.61 -19.32
N LYS A 305 8.88 12.83 -20.27
CA LYS A 305 9.62 14.09 -20.43
C LYS A 305 8.78 15.24 -20.98
N ASP A 306 7.68 14.92 -21.67
CA ASP A 306 6.82 15.87 -22.37
C ASP A 306 5.55 16.21 -21.56
N ILE A 307 5.34 15.56 -20.42
CA ILE A 307 4.19 15.76 -19.54
C ILE A 307 4.66 16.25 -18.17
N ALA A 308 3.90 17.19 -17.59
CA ALA A 308 4.28 17.79 -16.32
C ALA A 308 4.18 16.78 -15.17
N GLY A 309 5.01 16.96 -14.14
CA GLY A 309 5.03 16.11 -12.96
C GLY A 309 6.07 15.00 -13.02
N SER A 310 6.56 14.60 -11.86
CA SER A 310 7.44 13.43 -11.73
C SER A 310 6.64 12.14 -11.91
N PHE A 311 7.31 11.00 -12.09
CA PHE A 311 6.70 9.68 -11.97
C PHE A 311 7.68 8.75 -11.25
N ARG A 312 7.20 7.61 -10.75
CA ARG A 312 8.07 6.65 -10.08
C ARG A 312 8.76 5.78 -11.13
N GLU A 313 10.09 5.76 -11.13
CA GLU A 313 10.93 5.01 -12.09
C GLU A 313 10.57 3.53 -12.22
N ARG A 314 10.00 2.92 -11.18
CA ARG A 314 9.48 1.54 -11.25
C ARG A 314 8.41 1.30 -12.33
N PHE A 315 7.79 2.37 -12.83
CA PHE A 315 6.81 2.32 -13.92
C PHE A 315 7.40 2.72 -15.27
N ALA A 316 8.70 3.02 -15.36
CA ALA A 316 9.38 3.30 -16.61
C ALA A 316 9.36 2.06 -17.53
N GLY A 317 9.30 2.27 -18.84
CA GLY A 317 9.25 1.21 -19.84
C GLY A 317 7.91 0.47 -19.90
N ARG A 318 6.93 0.82 -19.05
CA ARG A 318 5.62 0.15 -19.03
C ARG A 318 4.64 0.88 -19.95
N PRO A 319 4.02 0.19 -20.92
CA PRO A 319 2.89 0.75 -21.65
C PRO A 319 1.66 0.87 -20.75
N LEU A 320 0.88 1.94 -20.93
CA LEU A 320 -0.37 2.23 -20.24
C LEU A 320 -1.50 2.37 -21.25
N THR A 321 -2.73 2.13 -20.82
CA THR A 321 -3.92 2.49 -21.60
C THR A 321 -4.19 3.98 -21.41
N VAL A 322 -3.99 4.77 -22.46
CA VAL A 322 -3.94 6.23 -22.41
C VAL A 322 -4.97 6.86 -23.32
N ALA A 323 -5.68 7.87 -22.82
CA ALA A 323 -6.44 8.83 -23.62
C ALA A 323 -6.40 10.21 -22.98
N THR A 324 -6.44 11.26 -23.82
CA THR A 324 -6.45 12.66 -23.38
C THR A 324 -7.60 13.47 -24.00
N VAL A 325 -8.30 12.88 -24.97
CA VAL A 325 -9.37 13.55 -25.73
C VAL A 325 -10.72 13.28 -25.05
N PRO A 326 -11.43 14.32 -24.56
CA PRO A 326 -12.78 14.15 -24.03
C PRO A 326 -13.72 13.47 -25.03
N GLY A 327 -14.51 12.53 -24.54
CA GLY A 327 -15.42 11.71 -25.34
C GLY A 327 -14.78 10.49 -26.00
N ALA A 328 -13.46 10.28 -25.88
CA ALA A 328 -12.84 9.01 -26.28
C ALA A 328 -13.37 7.88 -25.39
N GLU A 329 -13.85 6.79 -26.00
CA GLU A 329 -14.52 5.69 -25.30
C GLU A 329 -13.75 4.37 -25.45
N LEU A 330 -13.84 3.52 -24.44
CA LEU A 330 -13.43 2.12 -24.47
C LEU A 330 -14.45 1.26 -23.74
N GLU A 331 -14.40 -0.04 -24.00
CA GLU A 331 -15.18 -1.04 -23.28
C GLU A 331 -14.26 -2.06 -22.60
N VAL A 332 -14.68 -2.57 -21.44
CA VAL A 332 -14.00 -3.65 -20.72
C VAL A 332 -15.01 -4.72 -20.36
N ALA A 333 -14.74 -5.96 -20.79
CA ALA A 333 -15.45 -7.13 -20.33
C ALA A 333 -14.80 -7.66 -19.05
N PHE A 334 -15.60 -7.95 -18.02
CA PHE A 334 -15.08 -8.54 -16.79
C PHE A 334 -16.09 -9.48 -16.15
N SER A 335 -15.67 -10.20 -15.12
CA SER A 335 -16.60 -10.96 -14.28
C SER A 335 -16.22 -10.81 -12.82
N GLY A 336 -17.22 -10.76 -11.94
CA GLY A 336 -17.03 -10.56 -10.51
C GLY A 336 -17.88 -9.41 -9.99
N THR A 337 -17.61 -8.99 -8.75
CA THR A 337 -18.44 -8.08 -7.96
C THR A 337 -17.90 -6.65 -7.92
N ALA A 338 -16.71 -6.40 -8.48
CA ALA A 338 -16.10 -5.08 -8.54
C ALA A 338 -15.25 -4.83 -9.80
N ILE A 339 -15.12 -3.56 -10.18
CA ILE A 339 -14.29 -3.07 -11.29
C ILE A 339 -13.65 -1.72 -10.93
N GLY A 340 -12.40 -1.52 -11.35
CA GLY A 340 -11.65 -0.31 -11.08
C GLY A 340 -10.49 -0.06 -12.03
N LEU A 341 -9.80 1.04 -11.79
CA LEU A 341 -8.65 1.50 -12.58
C LEU A 341 -7.46 1.69 -11.64
N PHE A 342 -6.37 0.95 -11.85
CA PHE A 342 -5.09 1.31 -11.26
C PHE A 342 -4.41 2.31 -12.19
N VAL A 343 -4.31 3.58 -11.77
CA VAL A 343 -3.90 4.70 -12.64
C VAL A 343 -2.59 5.34 -12.18
N LEU A 344 -1.93 6.03 -13.11
CA LEU A 344 -0.87 7.00 -12.83
C LEU A 344 -1.43 8.42 -13.04
N ALA A 345 -2.05 8.97 -11.99
CA ALA A 345 -2.78 10.24 -12.03
C ALA A 345 -1.82 11.44 -11.85
N GLY A 346 -1.48 12.11 -12.95
CA GLY A 346 -0.58 13.28 -12.96
C GLY A 346 -1.29 14.64 -12.89
N PRO A 347 -0.54 15.74 -13.06
CA PRO A 347 -1.06 17.11 -12.98
C PRO A 347 -2.20 17.40 -13.96
N ASP A 348 -2.30 16.63 -15.02
CA ASP A 348 -3.32 16.72 -16.07
C ASP A 348 -4.38 15.60 -15.99
N ALA A 349 -4.44 14.83 -14.90
CA ALA A 349 -5.41 13.75 -14.72
C ALA A 349 -6.85 14.27 -14.79
N GLY A 350 -7.69 13.59 -15.57
CA GLY A 350 -9.09 13.95 -15.79
C GLY A 350 -10.09 13.20 -14.93
N VAL A 351 -11.37 13.38 -15.27
CA VAL A 351 -12.49 12.57 -14.78
C VAL A 351 -12.85 11.55 -15.85
N VAL A 352 -13.16 10.32 -15.43
CA VAL A 352 -13.80 9.33 -16.30
C VAL A 352 -15.29 9.31 -16.04
N GLU A 353 -16.08 9.14 -17.10
CA GLU A 353 -17.48 8.75 -16.99
C GLU A 353 -17.59 7.26 -17.33
N PHE A 354 -18.41 6.53 -16.60
CA PHE A 354 -18.55 5.09 -16.77
C PHE A 354 -19.99 4.61 -16.61
N SER A 355 -20.34 3.52 -17.29
CA SER A 355 -21.62 2.80 -17.19
C SER A 355 -21.33 1.31 -17.06
N ILE A 356 -22.05 0.63 -16.17
CA ILE A 356 -22.01 -0.82 -16.00
C ILE A 356 -23.30 -1.39 -16.58
N ASP A 357 -23.18 -2.36 -17.47
CA ASP A 357 -24.30 -3.09 -18.10
C ASP A 357 -25.39 -2.19 -18.70
N ASP A 358 -24.95 -1.12 -19.39
CA ASP A 358 -25.82 -0.10 -20.00
C ASP A 358 -26.70 0.68 -19.02
N GLY A 359 -26.38 0.64 -17.73
CA GLY A 359 -27.00 1.48 -16.71
C GLY A 359 -26.57 2.96 -16.79
N ASP A 360 -27.01 3.75 -15.82
CA ASP A 360 -26.73 5.18 -15.78
C ASP A 360 -25.23 5.51 -15.74
N TRP A 361 -24.85 6.54 -16.48
CA TRP A 361 -23.49 7.07 -16.47
C TRP A 361 -23.17 7.74 -15.13
N GLN A 362 -22.08 7.30 -14.51
CA GLN A 362 -21.50 7.83 -13.29
C GLN A 362 -20.14 8.46 -13.60
N ALA A 363 -19.62 9.29 -12.71
CA ALA A 363 -18.33 9.94 -12.87
C ALA A 363 -17.37 9.55 -11.75
N ALA A 364 -16.10 9.33 -12.07
CA ALA A 364 -15.03 9.09 -11.11
C ALA A 364 -13.86 10.03 -11.38
N GLU A 365 -13.46 10.77 -10.33
CA GLU A 365 -12.30 11.65 -10.34
C GLU A 365 -11.01 10.83 -10.26
N LEU A 366 -10.09 11.04 -11.20
CA LEU A 366 -8.77 10.41 -11.15
C LEU A 366 -7.75 11.31 -10.46
N PHE A 367 -7.91 12.63 -10.57
CA PHE A 367 -6.99 13.60 -9.97
C PHE A 367 -6.96 13.42 -8.45
N HIS A 368 -5.75 13.37 -7.89
CA HIS A 368 -5.51 13.25 -6.46
C HIS A 368 -4.76 14.48 -5.94
N GLY A 369 -4.80 14.74 -4.62
CA GLY A 369 -4.05 15.86 -4.04
C GLY A 369 -2.55 15.84 -4.38
N PHE A 370 -1.97 14.63 -4.45
CA PHE A 370 -0.58 14.41 -4.84
C PHE A 370 -0.32 14.52 -6.36
N SER A 371 -1.37 14.55 -7.18
CA SER A 371 -1.25 14.64 -8.64
C SER A 371 -0.60 15.93 -9.12
N LYS A 372 -0.59 17.00 -8.29
CA LYS A 372 -0.01 18.31 -8.65
C LYS A 372 1.46 18.25 -9.09
N GLY A 373 2.24 17.30 -8.56
CA GLY A 373 3.67 17.17 -8.86
C GLY A 373 4.11 15.76 -9.23
N LEU A 374 3.20 14.79 -9.25
CA LEU A 374 3.52 13.38 -9.43
C LEU A 374 2.40 12.68 -10.21
N HIS A 375 2.75 11.85 -11.18
CA HIS A 375 1.88 10.82 -11.75
C HIS A 375 1.63 9.74 -10.71
N TYR A 376 0.69 10.04 -9.82
CA TYR A 376 0.49 9.36 -8.56
C TYR A 376 -0.20 8.00 -8.77
N PRO A 377 0.42 6.88 -8.33
CA PRO A 377 -0.17 5.56 -8.48
C PRO A 377 -1.32 5.41 -7.47
N ARG A 378 -2.53 5.16 -7.96
CA ARG A 378 -3.69 4.88 -7.11
C ARG A 378 -4.71 4.01 -7.81
N THR A 379 -5.43 3.19 -7.05
CA THR A 379 -6.60 2.49 -7.56
C THR A 379 -7.85 3.33 -7.33
N VAL A 380 -8.63 3.54 -8.39
CA VAL A 380 -9.95 4.13 -8.34
C VAL A 380 -10.96 3.01 -8.60
N VAL A 381 -11.62 2.55 -7.53
CA VAL A 381 -12.72 1.58 -7.66
C VAL A 381 -13.92 2.32 -8.24
N LEU A 382 -14.35 1.92 -9.44
CA LEU A 382 -15.49 2.55 -10.12
C LEU A 382 -16.81 2.03 -9.55
N LYS A 383 -16.87 0.72 -9.31
CA LYS A 383 -18.05 0.06 -8.74
C LYS A 383 -17.63 -1.17 -7.93
N SER A 384 -18.30 -1.38 -6.82
CA SER A 384 -18.27 -2.59 -6.00
C SER A 384 -19.71 -3.02 -5.69
N ALA A 385 -19.86 -4.20 -5.06
CA ALA A 385 -21.15 -4.79 -4.72
C ALA A 385 -22.06 -5.04 -5.95
N LEU A 386 -21.45 -5.40 -7.08
CA LEU A 386 -22.18 -5.96 -8.23
C LEU A 386 -22.59 -7.41 -7.92
N ASP A 387 -23.61 -7.88 -8.61
CA ASP A 387 -23.93 -9.32 -8.62
C ASP A 387 -22.72 -10.12 -9.12
N ASP A 388 -22.52 -11.34 -8.62
CA ASP A 388 -21.43 -12.16 -9.12
C ASP A 388 -21.76 -12.71 -10.52
N GLY A 389 -21.06 -12.24 -11.54
CA GLY A 389 -21.32 -12.68 -12.91
C GLY A 389 -20.51 -11.91 -13.95
N PRO A 390 -20.80 -12.14 -15.24
CA PRO A 390 -20.22 -11.36 -16.33
C PRO A 390 -20.83 -9.96 -16.43
N HIS A 391 -19.99 -8.96 -16.67
CA HIS A 391 -20.37 -7.55 -16.79
C HIS A 391 -19.63 -6.87 -17.94
N ARG A 392 -20.18 -5.74 -18.37
CA ARG A 392 -19.54 -4.82 -19.30
C ARG A 392 -19.42 -3.42 -18.70
N LEU A 393 -18.19 -2.91 -18.65
CA LEU A 393 -17.88 -1.51 -18.39
C LEU A 393 -17.79 -0.76 -19.72
N LYS A 394 -18.58 0.31 -19.88
CA LYS A 394 -18.32 1.38 -20.85
C LYS A 394 -17.66 2.53 -20.13
N LEU A 395 -16.57 3.05 -20.66
CA LEU A 395 -15.80 4.12 -20.04
C LEU A 395 -15.43 5.17 -21.08
N ARG A 396 -15.57 6.46 -20.72
CA ARG A 396 -15.15 7.57 -21.55
C ARG A 396 -14.44 8.67 -20.78
N VAL A 397 -13.57 9.39 -21.46
CA VAL A 397 -12.93 10.59 -20.91
C VAL A 397 -13.98 11.69 -20.78
N SER A 398 -14.21 12.22 -19.57
CA SER A 398 -15.16 13.31 -19.37
C SER A 398 -14.64 14.62 -19.98
N LYS A 399 -15.55 15.54 -20.30
CA LYS A 399 -15.21 16.95 -20.56
C LYS A 399 -14.92 17.72 -19.27
N LYS A 400 -15.35 17.18 -18.14
CA LYS A 400 -15.09 17.75 -16.81
C LYS A 400 -13.73 17.26 -16.30
N LYS A 401 -13.12 18.09 -15.47
CA LYS A 401 -11.91 17.79 -14.72
C LYS A 401 -11.92 18.53 -13.39
N ASN A 402 -11.07 18.11 -12.47
CA ASN A 402 -10.75 18.89 -11.29
C ASN A 402 -10.31 20.32 -11.66
N GLU A 403 -10.69 21.33 -10.86
CA GLU A 403 -10.25 22.71 -11.07
C GLU A 403 -8.72 22.85 -11.01
N ALA A 404 -8.05 22.04 -10.19
CA ALA A 404 -6.60 22.02 -10.07
C ALA A 404 -5.91 21.22 -11.20
N SER A 405 -6.66 20.49 -12.04
CA SER A 405 -6.11 19.67 -13.10
C SER A 405 -5.80 20.50 -14.36
N GLN A 406 -4.66 20.21 -14.98
CA GLN A 406 -4.20 20.84 -16.21
C GLN A 406 -4.86 20.24 -17.46
N GLY A 407 -5.53 19.08 -17.36
CA GLY A 407 -6.05 18.35 -18.52
C GLY A 407 -7.10 17.31 -18.20
N ASN A 408 -7.36 16.42 -19.15
CA ASN A 408 -8.34 15.33 -19.04
C ASN A 408 -7.68 13.96 -19.23
N ALA A 409 -6.39 13.84 -18.92
CA ALA A 409 -5.63 12.63 -19.19
C ALA A 409 -6.11 11.47 -18.33
N VAL A 410 -6.28 10.32 -18.97
CA VAL A 410 -6.55 9.04 -18.33
C VAL A 410 -5.36 8.14 -18.66
N ARG A 411 -4.63 7.69 -17.64
CA ARG A 411 -3.46 6.82 -17.78
C ARG A 411 -3.64 5.60 -16.88
N VAL A 412 -4.27 4.57 -17.43
CA VAL A 412 -4.55 3.32 -16.70
C VAL A 412 -3.37 2.39 -16.85
N LEU A 413 -2.73 2.08 -15.72
CA LEU A 413 -1.67 1.09 -15.63
C LEU A 413 -2.27 -0.32 -15.77
N GLU A 414 -3.33 -0.61 -15.02
CA GLU A 414 -4.08 -1.86 -15.06
C GLU A 414 -5.57 -1.61 -14.86
N PHE A 415 -6.43 -2.34 -15.57
CA PHE A 415 -7.83 -2.47 -15.17
C PHE A 415 -7.92 -3.60 -14.14
N VAL A 416 -8.74 -3.41 -13.10
CA VAL A 416 -8.79 -4.34 -11.98
C VAL A 416 -10.21 -4.81 -11.73
N ALA A 417 -10.38 -6.08 -11.35
CA ALA A 417 -11.68 -6.64 -10.97
C ALA A 417 -11.54 -7.55 -9.76
N SER A 418 -12.64 -7.81 -9.05
CA SER A 418 -12.72 -8.82 -7.99
C SER A 418 -13.84 -9.80 -8.32
#